data_AF-A0A1F6KLD3-F1
#
_entry.id   AF-A0A1F6KLD3-F1
#
_cell.length_a   1.000
_cell.length_b   1.000
_cell.length_c   1.000
_cell.angle_alpha   90.00
_cell.angle_beta   90.00
_cell.angle_gamma   90.00
#
_symmetry.space_group_name_H-M   'P 1'
#
loop_
_entity.id
_entity.type
_entity.pdbx_description
1 polymer ?
#
loop_
_entity_poly.entity_id
_entity_poly.type
_entity_poly.pdbx_seq_one_letter_code
_entity_poly.pdbx_strand_id
1 'polypeptide(L)' 'MKNKIKYSNEPIEARVVSDFLPKPEDLVLKEKKIRVTLTLTEKSLDFFKIAGKKHGAPYQAMIRRLLDFYVANQKA' A
#
# COMPACT_ATOMS: atom_id res chain seq x y z
N MET A 1 25.56 0.63 26.82
CA MET A 1 26.47 1.04 25.73
C MET A 1 26.39 -0.04 24.66
N LYS A 2 26.08 0.31 23.40
CA LYS A 2 25.96 -0.71 22.34
C LYS A 2 27.37 -1.09 21.86
N ASN A 3 27.72 -2.37 21.95
CA ASN A 3 29.01 -2.88 21.47
C ASN A 3 29.14 -2.58 19.97
N LYS A 4 30.25 -1.95 19.59
CA LYS A 4 30.56 -1.59 18.21
C LYS A 4 30.96 -2.86 17.47
N ILE A 5 30.25 -3.20 16.40
CA ILE A 5 30.60 -4.35 15.55
C ILE A 5 31.99 -4.10 14.96
N LYS A 6 32.93 -5.02 15.20
CA LYS A 6 34.28 -5.00 14.60
C LYS A 6 34.26 -5.95 13.42
N TYR A 7 34.42 -5.41 12.22
CA TYR A 7 34.53 -6.20 11.00
C TYR A 7 36.00 -6.58 10.75
N SER A 8 36.24 -7.83 10.41
CA SER A 8 37.53 -8.36 9.92
C SER A 8 37.46 -8.56 8.40
N ASN A 9 38.56 -8.32 7.70
CA ASN A 9 38.68 -8.55 6.26
C ASN A 9 38.94 -10.04 5.97
N GLU A 10 37.94 -10.87 6.22
CA GLU A 10 37.98 -12.30 5.94
C GLU A 10 37.58 -12.59 4.49
N PRO A 11 38.10 -13.67 3.87
CA PRO A 11 37.70 -14.07 2.53
C PRO A 11 36.22 -14.48 2.53
N ILE A 12 35.42 -13.79 1.71
CA ILE A 12 33.99 -14.06 1.55
C ILE A 12 33.79 -14.93 0.32
N GLU A 13 33.18 -16.11 0.50
CA GLU A 13 32.68 -16.92 -0.61
C GLU A 13 31.34 -16.36 -1.11
N ALA A 14 31.41 -15.39 -2.04
CA ALA A 14 30.23 -14.78 -2.65
C ALA A 14 30.08 -15.18 -4.13
N ARG A 15 28.84 -15.43 -4.56
CA ARG A 15 28.51 -15.58 -5.98
C ARG A 15 28.13 -14.21 -6.55
N VAL A 16 28.80 -13.80 -7.63
CA VAL A 16 28.44 -12.56 -8.35
C VAL A 16 27.10 -12.77 -9.04
N VAL A 17 26.09 -11.99 -8.67
CA VAL A 17 24.77 -11.97 -9.29
C VAL A 17 24.64 -10.65 -10.05
N SER A 18 24.17 -10.71 -11.30
CA SER A 18 23.85 -9.52 -12.08
C SER A 18 22.72 -8.74 -11.42
N ASP A 19 22.76 -7.42 -11.46
CA ASP A 19 21.68 -6.58 -10.92
C ASP A 19 20.35 -6.92 -11.62
N PHE A 20 19.44 -7.52 -10.87
CA PHE A 20 18.11 -7.96 -11.32
C PHE A 20 17.00 -7.11 -10.70
N LEU A 21 17.35 -6.13 -9.86
CA LEU A 21 16.34 -5.35 -9.17
C LEU A 21 15.73 -4.36 -10.17
N PRO A 22 14.39 -4.37 -10.34
CA PRO A 22 13.71 -3.32 -11.09
C PRO A 22 13.99 -1.98 -10.41
N LYS A 23 14.02 -0.91 -11.22
CA LYS A 23 14.28 0.43 -10.68
C LYS A 23 13.20 0.79 -9.65
N PRO A 24 13.52 1.61 -8.63
CA PRO A 24 12.55 1.99 -7.60
C PRO A 24 11.23 2.51 -8.16
N GLU A 25 11.25 3.16 -9.32
CA GLU A 25 10.08 3.68 -10.03
C GLU A 25 9.17 2.56 -10.58
N ASP A 26 9.75 1.47 -11.06
CA ASP A 26 9.05 0.29 -11.61
C ASP A 26 8.44 -0.59 -10.50
N LEU A 27 8.95 -0.46 -9.27
CA LEU A 27 8.37 -1.09 -8.08
C LEU A 27 7.12 -0.36 -7.58
N VAL A 28 6.84 0.85 -8.08
CA VAL A 28 5.68 1.61 -7.62
C VAL A 28 4.44 1.26 -8.45
N LEU A 29 3.60 0.39 -7.92
CA LEU A 29 2.20 0.22 -8.34
C LEU A 29 1.38 1.49 -8.03
N LYS A 30 1.65 2.57 -8.76
CA LYS A 30 0.87 3.82 -8.73
C LYS A 30 -0.28 3.68 -9.72
N GLU A 31 -1.41 3.16 -9.25
CA GLU A 31 -2.65 3.26 -10.00
C GLU A 31 -3.03 4.73 -10.19
N LYS A 32 -3.38 5.10 -11.42
CA LYS A 32 -3.86 6.45 -11.75
C LYS A 32 -5.20 6.68 -11.05
N LYS A 33 -5.26 7.64 -10.14
CA LYS A 33 -6.48 8.03 -9.43
C LYS A 33 -7.11 9.25 -10.10
N ILE A 34 -8.38 9.13 -10.48
CA ILE A 34 -9.17 10.24 -11.01
C ILE A 34 -10.08 10.75 -9.90
N ARG A 35 -10.15 12.07 -9.72
CA ARG A 35 -11.05 12.70 -8.75
C ARG A 35 -12.45 12.79 -9.35
N VAL A 36 -13.43 12.25 -8.64
CA VAL A 36 -14.85 12.33 -8.97
C VAL A 36 -15.61 12.88 -7.77
N THR A 37 -16.62 13.71 -8.02
CA THR A 37 -17.58 14.17 -7.00
C THR A 37 -18.78 13.24 -7.00
N LEU A 38 -19.10 12.65 -5.85
CA LEU A 38 -20.23 11.72 -5.67
C LEU A 38 -21.01 12.11 -4.41
N THR A 39 -22.33 12.17 -4.53
CA THR A 39 -23.23 12.38 -3.38
C THR A 39 -23.49 11.04 -2.68
N LEU A 40 -23.31 11.01 -1.36
CA LEU A 40 -23.59 9.85 -0.51
C LEU A 40 -24.67 10.22 0.51
N THR A 41 -25.41 9.22 1.01
CA THR A 41 -26.33 9.42 2.13
C THR A 41 -25.54 9.63 3.42
N GLU A 42 -26.13 10.38 4.36
CA GLU A 42 -25.55 10.63 5.68
C GLU A 42 -25.28 9.31 6.43
N LYS A 43 -26.26 8.41 6.43
CA LYS A 43 -26.15 7.08 7.07
C LYS A 43 -24.94 6.29 6.56
N SER A 44 -24.72 6.28 5.24
CA SER A 44 -23.58 5.57 4.64
C SER A 44 -22.26 6.24 5.04
N LEU A 45 -22.20 7.56 5.01
CA LEU A 45 -21.00 8.31 5.40
C LEU A 45 -20.63 8.05 6.86
N ASP A 46 -21.60 8.06 7.77
CA ASP A 46 -21.36 7.84 9.19
C ASP A 46 -20.90 6.43 9.50
N PHE A 47 -21.44 5.43 8.81
CA PHE A 47 -20.93 4.06 8.88
C PHE A 47 -19.42 3.99 8.59
N PHE A 48 -18.95 4.61 7.50
CA PHE A 48 -17.53 4.60 7.16
C PHE A 48 -16.68 5.43 8.11
N LYS A 49 -17.20 6.55 8.65
CA LYS A 49 -16.49 7.33 9.67
C LYS A 49 -16.26 6.52 10.94
N ILE A 50 -17.27 5.80 11.42
CA ILE A 50 -17.17 4.94 12.61
C ILE A 50 -16.20 3.79 12.36
N ALA A 51 -16.33 3.12 11.22
CA ALA A 51 -15.45 2.01 10.86
C ALA A 51 -13.99 2.48 10.67
N GLY A 52 -13.77 3.64 10.05
CA GLY A 52 -12.44 4.23 9.89
C GLY A 52 -11.76 4.54 11.22
N LYS A 53 -12.51 5.12 12.18
CA LYS A 53 -12.01 5.33 13.55
C LYS A 53 -11.64 4.01 14.25
N LYS A 54 -12.49 2.99 14.12
CA LYS A 54 -12.27 1.67 14.73
C LYS A 54 -11.00 0.98 14.19
N HIS A 55 -10.72 1.13 12.91
CA HIS A 55 -9.63 0.42 12.22
C HIS A 55 -8.38 1.29 11.99
N GLY A 56 -8.35 2.53 12.47
CA GLY A 56 -7.22 3.45 12.26
C GLY A 56 -6.97 3.78 10.78
N ALA A 57 -8.03 3.77 9.96
CA ALA A 57 -7.94 3.93 8.51
C ALA A 57 -8.77 5.14 8.03
N PRO A 58 -8.34 5.88 7.00
CA PRO A 58 -9.15 6.93 6.40
C PRO A 58 -10.44 6.35 5.81
N TYR A 59 -11.60 6.90 6.20
CA TYR A 59 -12.90 6.42 5.72
C TYR A 59 -13.04 6.53 4.19
N GLN A 60 -12.38 7.52 3.56
CA GLN A 60 -12.35 7.67 2.10
C GLN A 60 -11.64 6.49 1.41
N ALA A 61 -10.62 5.90 2.06
CA ALA A 61 -9.94 4.73 1.53
C ALA A 61 -10.84 3.48 1.58
N MET A 62 -11.70 3.39 2.59
CA MET A 62 -12.69 2.31 2.70
C MET A 62 -13.75 2.43 1.60
N ILE A 63 -14.26 3.64 1.34
CA ILE A 63 -15.22 3.89 0.25
C ILE A 63 -14.60 3.50 -1.10
N ARG A 64 -13.36 3.92 -1.36
CA ARG A 64 -12.65 3.57 -2.60
C ARG A 64 -12.52 2.06 -2.78
N ARG A 65 -12.05 1.35 -1.74
CA ARG A 65 -11.92 -0.12 -1.77
C ARG A 65 -13.24 -0.83 -2.00
N LEU A 66 -14.33 -0.32 -1.44
CA LEU A 66 -15.65 -0.90 -1.68
C LEU A 66 -16.05 -0.81 -3.16
N LEU A 67 -15.81 0.34 -3.79
CA LEU A 67 -16.07 0.53 -5.22
C LEU A 67 -15.18 -0.39 -6.07
N ASP A 68 -13.89 -0.46 -5.74
CA ASP A 68 -12.93 -1.34 -6.45
C ASP A 68 -13.39 -2.81 -6.36
N PHE A 69 -13.78 -3.26 -5.16
CA PHE A 69 -14.28 -4.62 -4.92
C PHE A 69 -15.58 -4.90 -5.66
N TYR A 70 -16.53 -3.95 -5.66
CA TYR A 70 -17.78 -4.09 -6.38
C TYR A 70 -17.54 -4.27 -7.88
N VAL A 71 -16.69 -3.45 -8.49
CA VAL A 71 -16.35 -3.53 -9.92
C VAL A 71 -15.61 -4.82 -10.24
N ALA A 72 -14.66 -5.24 -9.39
CA ALA A 72 -13.93 -6.49 -9.57
C ALA A 72 -14.86 -7.72 -9.62
N ASN A 73 -15.92 -7.73 -8.80
CA ASN A 73 -16.88 -8.83 -8.77
C ASN A 73 -17.94 -8.77 -9.87
N GLN A 74 -18.12 -7.64 -10.55
CA GLN A 74 -19.03 -7.53 -11.70
C GLN A 74 -18.39 -7.85 -13.03
N LYS A 75 -17.06 -7.72 -13.13
CA LYS A 75 -16.29 -8.08 -14.34
C LYS A 75 -15.98 -9.58 -14.40
N ALA A 76 -16.97 -10.42 -14.06
CA ALA A 76 -16.91 -11.86 -14.30
C ALA A 76 -16.97 -12.16 -15.81
#